data_AF-T5ACC6-F1
#
_entry.id   AF-T5ACC6-F1
#
_cell.length_a   1.000
_cell.length_b   1.000
_cell.length_c   1.000
_cell.angle_alpha   90.00
_cell.angle_beta   90.00
_cell.angle_gamma   90.00
#
_symmetry.space_group_name_H-M   'P 1'
#
loop_
_entity.id
_entity.type
_entity.pdbx_description
1 polymer ?
#
loop_
_entity_poly.entity_id
_entity_poly.type
_entity_poly.pdbx_seq_one_letter_code
_entity_poly.pdbx_strand_id
1 'polypeptide(L)'
;MLAAVEYLREHDEPCEPGAGTLHSYLVMEAEDAIATSLERLDREEPGPFSHHHGIAEADAFIQRAMDMMRRGGSGVCNLLGGCEMLGTFDLHKRANGEITFLDKQEGPNRGFASFCGKIQQKPRTDSCQHVQDVEFGFKLSDDFLSGTYDRLGAILQGPSGRVIFEIADGAPPGYQRWTRLDLEQSFGSDTLDVAEGITQIQLTAAGHYEGTKNDEWKLQDMVLRARCVESGYRVEVDKFRALNTVYKHQSTGLLSDQLVAQTVATFDIAPTDWHMRPACSYVTELKYHFRLSADFHSGTYDAIVLNIGTRDSFSVANEPSPGFSVSKDIDLKKAFGTDEVAVRHLKWVSLIDLPSKGYFTRDAWKLRGISPVRLLLVTRLDHDAKLTLSDLVFTAKCAASPKMMVMNKFQSINKWLRHGPGFQPENVWSAEISPQDWREVSS
;
A
#
# COMPACT_ATOMS: atom_id res chain seq x y z
N MET A 1 -6.61 18.16 20.33
CA MET A 1 -5.69 18.11 19.18
C MET A 1 -4.94 16.79 19.10
N LEU A 2 -4.28 16.32 20.18
CA LEU A 2 -3.62 15.00 20.20
C LEU A 2 -4.59 13.85 19.86
N ALA A 3 -5.78 13.84 20.46
CA ALA A 3 -6.78 12.79 20.22
C ALA A 3 -7.37 12.79 18.80
N ALA A 4 -7.73 13.97 18.24
CA ALA A 4 -8.14 14.09 16.83
C ALA A 4 -7.05 13.61 15.85
N VAL A 5 -5.77 13.71 16.24
CA VAL A 5 -4.63 13.25 15.45
C VAL A 5 -4.38 11.75 15.62
N GLU A 6 -4.50 11.19 16.82
CA GLU A 6 -4.47 9.73 17.05
C GLU A 6 -5.58 9.02 16.27
N TYR A 7 -6.75 9.65 16.22
CA TYR A 7 -7.90 9.15 15.49
C TYR A 7 -7.74 9.23 13.95
N LEU A 8 -7.26 10.37 13.40
CA LEU A 8 -6.90 10.49 11.98
C LEU A 8 -5.74 9.56 11.60
N ARG A 9 -4.85 9.24 12.55
CA ARG A 9 -3.74 8.29 12.40
C ARG A 9 -4.23 6.84 12.32
N GLU A 10 -5.34 6.50 12.97
CA GLU A 10 -5.96 5.17 12.94
C GLU A 10 -6.78 4.92 11.67
N HIS A 11 -7.38 5.96 11.09
CA HIS A 11 -8.39 5.79 10.05
C HIS A 11 -7.90 5.97 8.59
N ASP A 12 -6.66 6.41 8.35
CA ASP A 12 -5.92 6.44 7.06
C ASP A 12 -6.78 6.64 5.79
N GLU A 13 -7.81 7.51 5.84
CA GLU A 13 -8.62 7.84 4.67
C GLU A 13 -7.92 8.92 3.83
N PRO A 14 -7.90 8.78 2.49
CA PRO A 14 -7.46 9.86 1.63
C PRO A 14 -8.41 11.06 1.82
N CYS A 15 -7.83 12.26 1.95
CA CYS A 15 -8.55 13.53 1.83
C CYS A 15 -9.17 13.65 0.41
N GLU A 16 -10.18 12.87 0.06
CA GLU A 16 -10.96 13.06 -1.16
C GLU A 16 -12.22 13.89 -0.86
N PRO A 17 -12.46 14.98 -1.60
CA PRO A 17 -13.70 15.73 -1.47
C PRO A 17 -14.88 14.89 -1.99
N GLY A 18 -15.62 14.22 -1.09
CA GLY A 18 -16.84 13.47 -1.46
C GLY A 18 -17.37 12.42 -0.48
N ALA A 19 -16.66 12.07 0.61
CA ALA A 19 -17.10 11.04 1.56
C ALA A 19 -18.15 11.56 2.57
N GLY A 20 -19.42 11.62 2.15
CA GLY A 20 -20.48 12.35 2.86
C GLY A 20 -21.05 11.75 4.16
N THR A 21 -20.66 10.54 4.57
CA THR A 21 -21.20 9.92 5.80
C THR A 21 -20.13 9.60 6.85
N LEU A 22 -18.95 9.14 6.43
CA LEU A 22 -17.85 8.84 7.36
C LEU A 22 -17.26 10.12 7.98
N HIS A 23 -17.18 11.21 7.21
CA HIS A 23 -16.71 12.52 7.70
C HIS A 23 -17.51 13.04 8.91
N SER A 24 -18.82 12.81 8.93
CA SER A 24 -19.68 13.25 10.05
C SER A 24 -19.44 12.46 11.34
N TYR A 25 -19.11 11.17 11.23
CA TYR A 25 -18.75 10.31 12.35
C TYR A 25 -17.37 10.69 12.90
N LEU A 26 -16.40 10.89 12.01
CA LEU A 26 -15.02 11.25 12.36
C LEU A 26 -14.94 12.61 13.09
N VAL A 27 -15.81 13.56 12.73
CA VAL A 27 -15.91 14.86 13.40
C VAL A 27 -16.52 14.71 14.81
N MET A 28 -17.52 13.86 15.00
CA MET A 28 -18.14 13.64 16.32
C MET A 28 -17.18 13.00 17.33
N GLU A 29 -16.38 12.01 16.95
CA GLU A 29 -15.43 11.37 17.87
C GLU A 29 -14.24 12.28 18.23
N ALA A 30 -13.78 13.11 17.29
CA ALA A 30 -12.78 14.14 17.60
C ALA A 30 -13.31 15.19 18.60
N GLU A 31 -14.61 15.51 18.57
CA GLU A 31 -15.26 16.41 19.53
C GLU A 31 -15.29 15.82 20.95
N ASP A 32 -15.67 14.55 21.08
CA ASP A 32 -15.78 13.86 22.37
C ASP A 32 -14.42 13.77 23.09
N ALA A 33 -13.36 13.44 22.35
CA ALA A 33 -12.02 13.33 22.93
C ALA A 33 -11.41 14.69 23.32
N ILE A 34 -11.78 15.76 22.61
CA ILE A 34 -11.39 17.13 22.98
C ILE A 34 -12.17 17.61 24.20
N ALA A 35 -13.48 17.36 24.26
CA ALA A 35 -14.31 17.70 25.42
C ALA A 35 -13.79 17.00 26.69
N THR A 36 -13.49 15.70 26.60
CA THR A 36 -12.90 14.92 27.70
C THR A 36 -11.56 15.48 28.18
N SER A 37 -10.71 15.94 27.26
CA SER A 37 -9.41 16.54 27.60
C SER A 37 -9.56 17.91 28.29
N LEU A 38 -10.55 18.71 27.88
CA LEU A 38 -10.85 20.01 28.50
C LEU A 38 -11.43 19.82 29.91
N GLU A 39 -12.33 18.86 30.10
CA GLU A 39 -12.84 18.51 31.43
C GLU A 39 -11.74 18.04 32.38
N ARG A 40 -10.73 17.32 31.87
CA ARG A 40 -9.58 16.90 32.68
C ARG A 40 -8.74 18.10 33.12
N LEU A 41 -8.47 19.05 32.23
CA LEU A 41 -7.76 20.28 32.54
C LEU A 41 -8.51 21.13 33.58
N ASP A 42 -9.84 21.22 33.48
CA ASP A 42 -10.67 21.96 34.44
C ASP A 42 -10.68 21.31 35.84
N ARG A 43 -10.58 19.98 35.90
CA ARG A 43 -10.45 19.25 37.18
C ARG A 43 -9.07 19.34 37.82
N GLU A 44 -8.01 19.54 37.04
CA GLU A 44 -6.61 19.48 37.51
C GLU A 44 -6.10 20.82 38.09
N GLU A 45 -6.83 21.94 37.99
CA GLU A 45 -6.41 23.24 38.57
C GLU A 45 -7.34 23.80 39.68
N PRO A 46 -7.04 23.56 40.97
CA PRO A 46 -7.50 24.40 42.06
C PRO A 46 -6.32 25.21 42.63
N GLY A 47 -5.73 26.10 41.83
CA GLY A 47 -4.61 26.96 42.24
C GLY A 47 -4.98 28.45 42.11
N PRO A 48 -4.75 29.31 43.13
CA PRO A 48 -5.14 30.72 43.13
C PRO A 48 -4.34 31.64 42.19
N PHE A 49 -3.58 31.08 41.25
CA PHE A 49 -2.78 31.79 40.26
C PHE A 49 -2.92 31.12 38.87
N SER A 50 -4.14 30.93 38.38
CA SER A 50 -4.36 30.44 37.02
C SER A 50 -4.45 31.60 36.03
N HIS A 51 -3.64 31.53 34.97
CA HIS A 51 -3.67 32.45 33.84
C HIS A 51 -4.93 32.20 32.99
N HIS A 52 -6.08 32.75 33.42
CA HIS A 52 -7.37 32.63 32.73
C HIS A 52 -7.36 33.08 31.25
N HIS A 53 -6.35 33.85 30.80
CA HIS A 53 -6.22 34.24 29.40
C HIS A 53 -5.74 33.13 28.46
N GLY A 54 -4.93 32.17 28.93
CA GLY A 54 -4.37 31.12 28.06
C GLY A 54 -5.38 30.05 27.65
N ILE A 55 -6.31 29.69 28.54
CA ILE A 55 -7.30 28.63 28.29
C ILE A 55 -8.38 29.12 27.33
N ALA A 56 -8.87 30.35 27.47
CA ALA A 56 -9.87 30.91 26.57
C ALA A 56 -9.34 31.09 25.14
N GLU A 57 -8.05 31.44 24.99
CA GLU A 57 -7.41 31.58 23.68
C GLU A 57 -7.12 30.22 23.02
N ALA A 58 -6.72 29.22 23.80
CA ALA A 58 -6.60 27.85 23.34
C ALA A 58 -7.95 27.25 22.94
N ASP A 59 -9.01 27.49 23.70
CA ASP A 59 -10.36 27.03 23.39
C ASP A 59 -10.90 27.70 22.12
N ALA A 60 -10.71 29.02 21.95
CA ALA A 60 -11.07 29.72 20.72
C ALA A 60 -10.31 29.19 19.49
N PHE A 61 -9.05 28.81 19.64
CA PHE A 61 -8.25 28.21 18.56
C PHE A 61 -8.74 26.79 18.22
N ILE A 62 -9.02 25.97 19.24
CA ILE A 62 -9.55 24.62 19.07
C ILE A 62 -10.93 24.68 18.41
N GLN A 63 -11.85 25.51 18.89
CA GLN A 63 -13.17 25.70 18.30
C GLN A 63 -13.09 26.15 16.84
N ARG A 64 -12.16 27.06 16.52
CA ARG A 64 -11.92 27.49 15.13
C ARG A 64 -11.38 26.35 14.26
N ALA A 65 -10.51 25.49 14.78
CA ALA A 65 -10.03 24.31 14.07
C ALA A 65 -11.18 23.30 13.84
N MET A 66 -12.00 23.02 14.86
CA MET A 66 -13.18 22.15 14.75
C MET A 66 -14.19 22.68 13.73
N ASP A 67 -14.46 23.98 13.75
CA ASP A 67 -15.33 24.63 12.78
C ASP A 67 -14.80 24.54 11.34
N MET A 68 -13.47 24.60 11.15
CA MET A 68 -12.87 24.38 9.83
C MET A 68 -13.03 22.93 9.36
N MET A 69 -12.96 21.95 10.28
CA MET A 69 -13.19 20.53 9.98
C MET A 69 -14.67 20.25 9.65
N ARG A 70 -15.61 20.82 10.43
CA ARG A 70 -17.06 20.73 10.21
C ARG A 70 -17.51 21.30 8.86
N ARG A 71 -16.87 22.38 8.40
CA ARG A 71 -17.21 23.03 7.12
C ARG A 71 -16.64 22.33 5.89
N GLY A 72 -15.98 21.17 6.05
CA GLY A 72 -15.33 20.45 4.96
C GLY A 72 -14.18 21.23 4.31
N GLY A 73 -13.60 22.21 5.03
CA GLY A 73 -12.48 22.98 4.54
C GLY A 73 -11.18 22.18 4.61
N SER A 74 -10.25 22.46 3.71
CA SER A 74 -8.90 21.87 3.60
C SER A 74 -8.00 22.01 4.85
N GLY A 75 -8.53 22.48 5.99
CA GLY A 75 -7.79 22.81 7.21
C GLY A 75 -6.99 21.66 7.83
N VAL A 76 -7.51 20.42 7.78
CA VAL A 76 -6.79 19.23 8.30
C VAL A 76 -5.63 18.83 7.38
N CYS A 77 -5.89 18.82 6.07
CA CYS A 77 -4.86 18.52 5.08
C CYS A 77 -3.83 19.67 5.02
N ASN A 78 -4.20 20.91 5.35
CA ASN A 78 -3.28 22.04 5.55
C ASN A 78 -2.46 21.93 6.86
N LEU A 79 -2.98 21.27 7.89
CA LEU A 79 -2.26 20.98 9.14
C LEU A 79 -1.18 19.91 8.92
N LEU A 80 -1.52 18.82 8.22
CA LEU A 80 -0.56 17.79 7.80
C LEU A 80 0.44 18.33 6.77
N GLY A 81 -0.04 19.06 5.75
CA GLY A 81 0.80 19.77 4.79
C GLY A 81 1.67 20.87 5.43
N GLY A 82 1.21 21.45 6.55
CA GLY A 82 1.99 22.38 7.38
C GLY A 82 3.19 21.69 8.05
N CYS A 83 3.04 20.45 8.53
CA CYS A 83 4.16 19.66 9.02
C CYS A 83 5.15 19.28 7.91
N GLU A 84 4.68 18.97 6.70
CA GLU A 84 5.56 18.69 5.55
C GLU A 84 6.31 19.95 5.08
N MET A 85 5.64 21.10 4.99
CA MET A 85 6.27 22.35 4.57
C MET A 85 7.30 22.86 5.59
N LEU A 86 7.04 22.76 6.90
CA LEU A 86 7.99 23.25 7.92
C LEU A 86 9.30 22.45 7.95
N GLY A 87 9.28 21.16 7.63
CA GLY A 87 10.50 20.36 7.49
C GLY A 87 11.45 20.89 6.41
N THR A 88 10.92 21.50 5.35
CA THR A 88 11.73 22.09 4.26
C THR A 88 12.31 23.47 4.60
N PHE A 89 11.62 24.26 5.44
CA PHE A 89 12.09 25.60 5.83
C PHE A 89 13.28 25.57 6.80
N ASP A 90 13.37 24.57 7.69
CA ASP A 90 14.45 24.48 8.68
C ASP A 90 15.81 24.11 8.04
N LEU A 91 15.80 23.43 6.89
CA LEU A 91 17.01 23.07 6.15
C LEU A 91 17.65 24.24 5.40
N HIS A 92 16.87 25.25 4.99
CA HIS A 92 17.42 26.41 4.29
C HIS A 92 18.13 27.41 5.22
N LYS A 93 17.84 27.37 6.53
CA LYS A 93 18.36 28.34 7.50
C LYS A 93 19.81 28.08 7.95
N ARG A 94 20.47 27.02 7.46
CA ARG A 94 21.87 26.67 7.82
C ARG A 94 22.92 26.96 6.74
N ALA A 95 22.54 27.40 5.54
CA ALA A 95 23.50 27.54 4.43
C ALA A 95 24.13 28.93 4.28
N ASN A 96 23.46 30.01 4.71
CA ASN A 96 24.00 31.37 4.56
C ASN A 96 24.10 32.03 5.93
N GLY A 97 25.33 32.08 6.45
CA GLY A 97 25.65 32.88 7.63
C GLY A 97 25.27 34.34 7.41
N GLU A 98 24.89 34.98 8.52
CA GLU A 98 24.62 36.40 8.70
C GLU A 98 23.15 36.84 8.57
N ILE A 99 22.40 36.62 9.67
CA ILE A 99 21.33 37.53 10.11
C ILE A 99 21.49 37.75 11.61
N THR A 100 22.10 38.88 11.97
CA THR A 100 21.86 39.56 13.25
C THR A 100 20.66 40.49 13.10
N PHE A 101 19.86 40.59 14.17
CA PHE A 101 18.59 41.34 14.28
C PHE A 101 17.35 40.63 13.71
N LEU A 102 16.82 39.67 14.47
CA LEU A 102 15.45 39.76 14.98
C LEU A 102 15.34 39.00 16.31
N ASP A 103 14.57 39.62 17.17
CA ASP A 103 14.47 39.45 18.61
C ASP A 103 14.01 38.06 19.06
N LYS A 104 14.35 37.71 20.30
CA LYS A 104 13.85 36.56 21.04
C LYS A 104 12.33 36.68 21.20
N GLN A 105 11.55 36.27 20.21
CA GLN A 105 10.19 35.78 20.47
C GLN A 105 10.28 34.27 20.67
N GLU A 106 10.25 33.87 21.95
CA GLU A 106 9.89 32.51 22.37
C GLU A 106 8.42 32.26 22.02
N GLY A 107 8.15 32.12 20.72
CA GLY A 107 6.81 31.99 20.18
C GLY A 107 6.30 30.54 20.19
N PRO A 108 4.97 30.35 20.05
CA PRO A 108 4.24 29.07 20.11
C PRO A 108 4.66 27.99 19.08
N ASN A 109 5.66 28.25 18.23
CA ASN A 109 6.09 27.33 17.16
C ASN A 109 7.02 26.19 17.63
N ARG A 110 7.63 26.25 18.82
CA ARG A 110 8.43 25.12 19.34
C ARG A 110 7.57 23.87 19.59
N GLY A 111 6.33 24.06 20.06
CA GLY A 111 5.39 22.96 20.27
C GLY A 111 5.04 22.26 18.95
N PHE A 112 4.78 23.05 17.90
CA PHE A 112 4.40 22.52 16.59
C PHE A 112 5.55 21.80 15.86
N ALA A 113 6.77 22.33 15.89
CA ALA A 113 7.94 21.66 15.32
C ALA A 113 8.29 20.35 16.06
N SER A 114 8.23 20.36 17.40
CA SER A 114 8.41 19.15 18.21
C SER A 114 7.32 18.11 17.92
N PHE A 115 6.09 18.56 17.71
CA PHE A 115 4.95 17.74 17.32
C PHE A 115 5.14 17.09 15.93
N CYS A 116 5.49 17.87 14.90
CA CYS A 116 5.76 17.32 13.56
C CYS A 116 6.95 16.33 13.58
N GLY A 117 7.98 16.62 14.39
CA GLY A 117 9.11 15.71 14.59
C GLY A 117 8.70 14.37 15.21
N LYS A 118 7.77 14.35 16.16
CA LYS A 118 7.23 13.11 16.75
C LYS A 118 6.35 12.33 15.77
N ILE A 119 5.60 13.01 14.91
CA ILE A 119 4.79 12.36 13.86
C ILE A 119 5.68 11.71 12.79
N GLN A 120 6.81 12.34 12.46
CA GLN A 120 7.76 11.81 11.47
C GLN A 120 8.65 10.67 12.02
N GLN A 121 8.70 10.47 13.34
CA GLN A 121 9.48 9.41 13.99
C GLN A 121 8.71 8.08 14.10
N LYS A 122 7.91 7.70 13.08
CA LYS A 122 7.44 6.31 13.03
C LYS A 122 8.68 5.40 12.97
N PRO A 123 8.76 4.36 13.82
CA PRO A 123 9.88 3.45 13.79
C PRO A 123 10.04 2.90 12.37
N ARG A 124 11.28 2.95 11.87
CA ARG A 124 11.66 2.43 10.56
C ARG A 124 11.71 0.91 10.67
N THR A 125 10.54 0.30 10.69
CA THR A 125 10.41 -1.14 10.81
C THR A 125 9.99 -1.72 9.46
N ASP A 126 10.79 -2.68 8.99
CA ASP A 126 10.47 -3.58 7.88
C ASP A 126 9.81 -4.88 8.39
N SER A 127 9.45 -4.91 9.68
CA SER A 127 8.73 -6.00 10.32
C SER A 127 7.33 -5.56 10.74
N CYS A 128 6.41 -6.52 10.73
CA CYS A 128 5.09 -6.36 11.28
C CYS A 128 4.94 -7.30 12.48
N GLN A 129 4.68 -6.75 13.66
CA GLN A 129 4.50 -7.56 14.87
C GLN A 129 3.01 -7.78 15.12
N HIS A 130 2.19 -6.76 14.88
CA HIS A 130 0.75 -6.83 15.08
C HIS A 130 -0.02 -6.54 13.81
N VAL A 131 -1.11 -7.26 13.61
CA VAL A 131 -2.00 -7.10 12.46
C VAL A 131 -3.43 -6.86 12.91
N GLN A 132 -4.16 -6.11 12.11
CA GLN A 132 -5.60 -5.86 12.24
C GLN A 132 -6.28 -6.10 10.89
N ASP A 133 -7.60 -6.06 10.85
CA ASP A 133 -8.39 -6.19 9.61
C ASP A 133 -8.04 -7.45 8.80
N VAL A 134 -7.90 -8.59 9.49
CA VAL A 134 -7.52 -9.84 8.84
C VAL A 134 -8.66 -10.33 7.95
N GLU A 135 -8.32 -10.68 6.71
CA GLU A 135 -9.22 -11.25 5.72
C GLU A 135 -8.64 -12.56 5.18
N PHE A 136 -9.52 -13.56 5.05
CA PHE A 136 -9.23 -14.85 4.43
C PHE A 136 -9.76 -14.89 2.99
N GLY A 137 -8.84 -15.06 2.04
CA GLY A 137 -9.14 -15.21 0.62
C GLY A 137 -9.10 -16.68 0.21
N PHE A 138 -10.14 -17.12 -0.51
CA PHE A 138 -10.30 -18.48 -1.00
C PHE A 138 -10.69 -18.48 -2.48
N LYS A 139 -10.06 -19.33 -3.30
CA LYS A 139 -10.40 -19.51 -4.72
C LYS A 139 -10.37 -20.98 -5.13
N LEU A 140 -11.45 -21.46 -5.74
CA LEU A 140 -11.49 -22.74 -6.46
C LEU A 140 -10.94 -22.58 -7.89
N SER A 141 -10.37 -23.67 -8.42
CA SER A 141 -9.89 -23.72 -9.80
C SER A 141 -11.03 -23.45 -10.79
N ASP A 142 -10.67 -22.84 -11.91
CA ASP A 142 -11.57 -22.56 -13.03
C ASP A 142 -11.87 -23.83 -13.88
N ASP A 143 -11.26 -24.98 -13.59
CA ASP A 143 -11.51 -26.22 -14.35
C ASP A 143 -12.96 -26.71 -14.14
N PHE A 144 -13.58 -27.27 -15.18
CA PHE A 144 -15.01 -27.63 -15.24
C PHE A 144 -15.55 -28.45 -14.05
N LEU A 145 -14.73 -29.29 -13.42
CA LEU A 145 -15.11 -30.15 -12.28
C LEU A 145 -14.47 -29.72 -10.95
N SER A 146 -14.08 -28.45 -10.82
CA SER A 146 -13.37 -27.96 -9.62
C SER A 146 -14.29 -27.43 -8.53
N GLY A 147 -15.58 -27.24 -8.83
CA GLY A 147 -16.59 -26.86 -7.86
C GLY A 147 -16.98 -28.03 -6.95
N THR A 148 -17.85 -27.76 -5.98
CA THR A 148 -18.41 -28.78 -5.08
C THR A 148 -19.87 -28.48 -4.76
N TYR A 149 -20.61 -29.51 -4.39
CA TYR A 149 -21.92 -29.39 -3.75
C TYR A 149 -21.85 -29.40 -2.21
N ASP A 150 -20.67 -29.60 -1.65
CA ASP A 150 -20.45 -29.59 -0.21
C ASP A 150 -20.43 -28.15 0.35
N ARG A 151 -20.71 -28.05 1.65
CA ARG A 151 -20.47 -26.87 2.46
C ARG A 151 -18.99 -26.80 2.82
N LEU A 152 -18.35 -25.73 2.40
CA LEU A 152 -16.95 -25.45 2.68
C LEU A 152 -16.84 -24.49 3.86
N GLY A 153 -15.93 -24.79 4.77
CA GLY A 153 -15.60 -23.94 5.91
C GLY A 153 -14.09 -23.86 6.13
N ALA A 154 -13.69 -22.93 6.98
CA ALA A 154 -12.32 -22.82 7.45
C ALA A 154 -12.27 -22.63 8.96
N ILE A 155 -11.19 -23.14 9.55
CA ILE A 155 -10.81 -22.94 10.94
C ILE A 155 -9.43 -22.29 10.92
N LEU A 156 -9.32 -21.08 11.44
CA LEU A 156 -8.04 -20.39 11.62
C LEU A 156 -7.77 -20.40 13.11
N GLN A 157 -6.61 -20.91 13.52
CA GLN A 157 -6.28 -21.09 14.93
C GLN A 157 -4.81 -20.82 15.22
N GLY A 158 -4.54 -20.47 16.48
CA GLY A 158 -3.20 -20.35 17.04
C GLY A 158 -3.27 -20.23 18.57
N PRO A 159 -2.13 -19.99 19.23
CA PRO A 159 -2.07 -19.83 20.69
C PRO A 159 -3.06 -18.79 21.25
N SER A 160 -3.33 -17.73 20.50
CA SER A 160 -4.19 -16.61 20.93
C SER A 160 -5.69 -16.90 20.83
N GLY A 161 -6.12 -17.95 20.12
CA GLY A 161 -7.54 -18.23 19.92
C GLY A 161 -7.86 -18.99 18.64
N ARG A 162 -9.15 -18.99 18.26
CA ARG A 162 -9.64 -19.67 17.07
C ARG A 162 -10.88 -19.00 16.49
N VAL A 163 -10.98 -18.98 15.16
CA VAL A 163 -12.19 -18.58 14.43
C VAL A 163 -12.63 -19.70 13.49
N ILE A 164 -13.93 -19.96 13.45
CA ILE A 164 -14.56 -20.95 12.59
C ILE A 164 -15.62 -20.21 11.76
N PHE A 165 -15.59 -20.37 10.44
CA PHE A 165 -16.57 -19.74 9.57
C PHE A 165 -16.84 -20.58 8.32
N GLU A 166 -18.02 -20.38 7.75
CA GLU A 166 -18.40 -20.96 6.46
C GLU A 166 -17.86 -20.08 5.32
N ILE A 167 -17.26 -20.72 4.32
CA ILE A 167 -16.79 -20.08 3.10
C ILE A 167 -17.94 -20.00 2.09
N ALA A 168 -18.56 -21.14 1.80
CA ALA A 168 -19.59 -21.30 0.78
C ALA A 168 -20.39 -22.59 0.97
N ASP A 169 -21.60 -22.63 0.42
CA ASP A 169 -22.43 -23.82 0.27
C ASP A 169 -22.70 -24.04 -1.23
N GLY A 170 -22.20 -25.15 -1.79
CA GLY A 170 -22.35 -25.46 -3.22
C GLY A 170 -21.54 -24.54 -4.15
N ALA A 171 -20.24 -24.36 -3.88
CA ALA A 171 -19.40 -23.45 -4.63
C ALA A 171 -19.12 -23.92 -6.07
N PRO A 172 -19.43 -23.13 -7.12
CA PRO A 172 -19.13 -23.50 -8.51
C PRO A 172 -17.61 -23.41 -8.82
N PRO A 173 -17.15 -23.98 -9.95
CA PRO A 173 -15.79 -23.73 -10.45
C PRO A 173 -15.48 -22.24 -10.56
N GLY A 174 -14.24 -21.86 -10.26
CA GLY A 174 -13.79 -20.46 -10.26
C GLY A 174 -14.35 -19.61 -9.11
N TYR A 175 -15.12 -20.20 -8.19
CA TYR A 175 -15.63 -19.49 -7.02
C TYR A 175 -14.50 -18.83 -6.25
N GLN A 176 -14.69 -17.57 -5.88
CA GLN A 176 -13.74 -16.80 -5.09
C GLN A 176 -14.46 -15.92 -4.06
N ARG A 177 -13.91 -15.82 -2.85
CA ARG A 177 -14.44 -14.96 -1.79
C ARG A 177 -13.34 -14.47 -0.86
N TRP A 178 -13.51 -13.24 -0.37
CA TRP A 178 -12.80 -12.71 0.78
C TRP A 178 -13.76 -12.67 1.98
N THR A 179 -13.30 -13.18 3.12
CA THR A 179 -14.05 -13.21 4.37
C THR A 179 -13.27 -12.43 5.43
N ARG A 180 -13.83 -11.31 5.91
CA ARG A 180 -13.26 -10.56 7.04
C ARG A 180 -13.50 -11.32 8.34
N LEU A 181 -12.47 -11.39 9.19
CA LEU A 181 -12.53 -12.08 10.46
C LEU A 181 -12.89 -11.10 11.58
N ASP A 182 -13.74 -11.53 12.50
CA ASP A 182 -13.99 -10.81 13.75
C ASP A 182 -12.94 -11.23 14.78
N LEU A 183 -11.88 -10.41 14.87
CA LEU A 183 -10.73 -10.69 15.73
C LEU A 183 -11.11 -10.56 17.21
N GLU A 184 -11.93 -9.57 17.56
CA GLU A 184 -12.34 -9.32 18.93
C GLU A 184 -13.17 -10.50 19.46
N GLN A 185 -14.14 -10.97 18.68
CA GLN A 185 -14.96 -12.12 19.06
C GLN A 185 -14.15 -13.42 19.16
N SER A 186 -13.17 -13.62 18.28
CA SER A 186 -12.51 -14.92 18.09
C SER A 186 -11.20 -15.08 18.88
N PHE A 187 -10.52 -13.97 19.14
CA PHE A 187 -9.20 -13.91 19.78
C PHE A 187 -9.15 -12.95 20.97
N GLY A 188 -10.25 -12.24 21.28
CA GLY A 188 -10.34 -11.33 22.44
C GLY A 188 -9.63 -9.99 22.26
N SER A 189 -9.21 -9.66 21.05
CA SER A 189 -8.50 -8.43 20.69
C SER A 189 -8.80 -8.04 19.25
N ASP A 190 -8.87 -6.75 18.95
CA ASP A 190 -8.99 -6.20 17.59
C ASP A 190 -7.69 -6.29 16.77
N THR A 191 -6.60 -6.65 17.44
CA THR A 191 -5.26 -6.86 16.87
C THR A 191 -4.75 -8.26 17.21
N LEU A 192 -3.92 -8.82 16.33
CA LEU A 192 -3.26 -10.11 16.50
C LEU A 192 -1.74 -9.97 16.43
N ASP A 193 -1.04 -10.61 17.35
CA ASP A 193 0.40 -10.85 17.24
C ASP A 193 0.66 -11.83 16.08
N VAL A 194 1.55 -11.49 15.15
CA VAL A 194 1.89 -12.30 13.97
C VAL A 194 2.52 -13.65 14.35
N ALA A 195 3.24 -13.71 15.47
CA ALA A 195 3.89 -14.90 15.95
C ALA A 195 2.94 -15.87 16.68
N GLU A 196 1.93 -15.34 17.36
CA GLU A 196 1.03 -16.12 18.24
C GLU A 196 -0.44 -16.15 17.80
N GLY A 197 -0.82 -15.37 16.79
CA GLY A 197 -2.19 -15.19 16.33
C GLY A 197 -2.72 -16.38 15.57
N ILE A 198 -2.43 -16.44 14.27
CA ILE A 198 -2.88 -17.51 13.36
C ILE A 198 -1.68 -18.32 12.92
N THR A 199 -1.53 -19.53 13.47
CA THR A 199 -0.43 -20.44 13.15
C THR A 199 -0.88 -21.62 12.29
N GLN A 200 -2.18 -21.83 12.13
CA GLN A 200 -2.73 -22.94 11.34
C GLN A 200 -4.06 -22.56 10.68
N ILE A 201 -4.24 -23.01 9.43
CA ILE A 201 -5.51 -23.03 8.71
C ILE A 201 -5.93 -24.47 8.50
N GLN A 202 -7.17 -24.80 8.83
CA GLN A 202 -7.81 -26.06 8.45
C GLN A 202 -8.97 -25.77 7.51
N LEU A 203 -9.07 -26.52 6.42
CA LEU A 203 -10.24 -26.48 5.55
C LEU A 203 -11.17 -27.62 5.91
N THR A 204 -12.45 -27.31 6.00
CA THR A 204 -13.50 -28.28 6.31
C THR A 204 -14.47 -28.42 5.16
N ALA A 205 -14.94 -29.63 4.93
CA ALA A 205 -16.06 -29.91 4.03
C ALA A 205 -17.14 -30.69 4.78
N ALA A 206 -18.40 -30.42 4.46
CA ALA A 206 -19.55 -31.19 4.94
C ALA A 206 -20.55 -31.34 3.81
N GLY A 207 -21.14 -32.51 3.63
CA GLY A 207 -22.24 -32.68 2.70
C GLY A 207 -23.47 -31.83 3.08
N HIS A 208 -24.31 -31.59 2.07
CA HIS A 208 -25.61 -30.93 2.22
C HIS A 208 -26.74 -31.96 2.43
N TYR A 209 -27.96 -31.56 2.81
CA TYR A 209 -29.09 -32.51 2.95
C TYR A 209 -29.63 -32.97 1.60
N GLU A 210 -29.63 -32.08 0.61
CA GLU A 210 -30.18 -32.26 -0.73
C GLU A 210 -29.07 -32.26 -1.78
N GLY A 211 -29.18 -33.09 -2.82
CA GLY A 211 -28.25 -33.13 -3.95
C GLY A 211 -27.11 -34.16 -3.83
N THR A 212 -26.16 -34.07 -4.77
CA THR A 212 -24.87 -34.78 -4.74
C THR A 212 -24.04 -34.31 -3.55
N LYS A 213 -23.35 -35.21 -2.86
CA LYS A 213 -22.56 -34.94 -1.65
C LYS A 213 -21.22 -35.63 -1.74
N ASN A 214 -20.25 -35.14 -0.99
CA ASN A 214 -18.91 -35.72 -0.88
C ASN A 214 -18.17 -35.77 -2.22
N ASP A 215 -18.37 -34.75 -3.05
CA ASP A 215 -17.68 -34.63 -4.32
C ASP A 215 -16.28 -34.03 -4.14
N GLU A 216 -15.48 -34.16 -5.21
CA GLU A 216 -14.12 -33.64 -5.25
C GLU A 216 -14.13 -32.20 -5.71
N TRP A 217 -13.31 -31.36 -5.10
CA TRP A 217 -13.10 -29.97 -5.53
C TRP A 217 -11.63 -29.64 -5.55
N LYS A 218 -11.27 -28.62 -6.34
CA LYS A 218 -9.88 -28.25 -6.56
C LYS A 218 -9.61 -26.85 -6.04
N LEU A 219 -8.84 -26.76 -4.97
CA LEU A 219 -8.35 -25.48 -4.44
C LEU A 219 -7.29 -24.90 -5.36
N GLN A 220 -7.50 -23.67 -5.83
CA GLN A 220 -6.51 -22.94 -6.62
C GLN A 220 -5.65 -22.06 -5.72
N ASP A 221 -6.26 -21.16 -4.96
CA ASP A 221 -5.56 -20.18 -4.13
C ASP A 221 -6.16 -20.08 -2.72
N MET A 222 -5.29 -19.91 -1.74
CA MET A 222 -5.63 -19.47 -0.39
C MET A 222 -4.67 -18.36 0.02
N VAL A 223 -5.20 -17.27 0.59
CA VAL A 223 -4.40 -16.10 0.96
C VAL A 223 -4.93 -15.52 2.26
N LEU A 224 -4.06 -15.27 3.23
CA LEU A 224 -4.37 -14.34 4.31
C LEU A 224 -3.84 -12.97 3.96
N ARG A 225 -4.62 -11.93 4.26
CA ARG A 225 -4.12 -10.56 4.24
C ARG A 225 -4.59 -9.83 5.48
N ALA A 226 -3.81 -8.86 5.90
CA ALA A 226 -4.16 -8.00 7.03
C ALA A 226 -3.50 -6.62 6.86
N ARG A 227 -3.83 -5.69 7.73
CA ARG A 227 -3.15 -4.40 7.86
C ARG A 227 -2.19 -4.46 9.03
N CYS A 228 -0.96 -4.04 8.81
CA CYS A 228 0.05 -3.95 9.85
C CYS A 228 -0.22 -2.75 10.77
N VAL A 229 -0.26 -2.95 12.08
CA VAL A 229 -0.58 -1.88 13.04
C VAL A 229 0.53 -0.83 13.07
N GLU A 230 1.80 -1.25 13.03
CA GLU A 230 2.94 -0.33 13.19
C GLU A 230 3.11 0.58 11.96
N SER A 231 2.87 0.04 10.77
CA SER A 231 3.20 0.70 9.50
C SER A 231 1.98 1.09 8.66
N GLY A 232 0.80 0.54 8.96
CA GLY A 232 -0.41 0.65 8.16
C GLY A 232 -0.33 -0.05 6.80
N TYR A 233 0.79 -0.72 6.47
CA TYR A 233 0.92 -1.42 5.20
C TYR A 233 0.19 -2.75 5.24
N ARG A 234 -0.10 -3.28 4.04
CA ARG A 234 -0.70 -4.60 3.92
C ARG A 234 0.36 -5.66 4.20
N VAL A 235 0.00 -6.69 4.93
CA VAL A 235 0.79 -7.91 5.09
C VAL A 235 0.00 -9.09 4.54
N GLU A 236 0.71 -10.07 4.00
CA GLU A 236 0.07 -11.25 3.39
C GLU A 236 0.80 -12.53 3.77
N VAL A 237 0.03 -13.63 3.85
CA VAL A 237 0.51 -14.99 3.73
C VAL A 237 -0.02 -15.53 2.41
N ASP A 238 0.86 -15.65 1.42
CA ASP A 238 0.46 -15.99 0.05
C ASP A 238 1.23 -17.17 -0.54
N LYS A 239 1.99 -17.90 0.29
CA LYS A 239 2.66 -19.16 -0.08
C LYS A 239 1.70 -20.27 -0.53
N PHE A 240 0.40 -20.09 -0.28
CA PHE A 240 -0.68 -21.00 -0.71
C PHE A 240 -1.40 -20.53 -1.98
N ARG A 241 -0.81 -19.60 -2.74
CA ARG A 241 -1.21 -19.34 -4.12
C ARG A 241 -0.82 -20.50 -5.03
N ALA A 242 -1.63 -20.77 -6.03
CA ALA A 242 -1.43 -21.77 -7.07
C ALA A 242 -1.25 -23.21 -6.56
N LEU A 243 -1.90 -23.57 -5.44
CA LEU A 243 -1.88 -24.94 -4.89
C LEU A 243 -2.40 -25.98 -5.89
N ASN A 244 -3.50 -25.67 -6.58
CA ASN A 244 -4.13 -26.53 -7.59
C ASN A 244 -4.34 -28.00 -7.13
N THR A 245 -4.73 -28.18 -5.87
CA THR A 245 -4.83 -29.49 -5.21
C THR A 245 -6.29 -29.90 -5.04
N VAL A 246 -6.60 -31.18 -5.30
CA VAL A 246 -7.94 -31.74 -5.16
C VAL A 246 -8.16 -32.22 -3.73
N TYR A 247 -9.29 -31.85 -3.14
CA TYR A 247 -9.76 -32.27 -1.83
C TYR A 247 -11.14 -32.92 -1.93
N LYS A 248 -11.50 -33.71 -0.93
CA LYS A 248 -12.76 -34.46 -0.89
C LYS A 248 -13.18 -34.72 0.54
N HIS A 249 -14.49 -34.60 0.82
CA HIS A 249 -15.06 -35.08 2.07
C HIS A 249 -15.07 -36.61 2.12
N GLN A 250 -14.57 -37.23 3.20
CA GLN A 250 -14.48 -38.69 3.28
C GLN A 250 -15.81 -39.28 3.77
N SER A 251 -16.46 -40.08 2.92
CA SER A 251 -17.63 -40.84 3.34
C SER A 251 -17.21 -42.00 4.26
N THR A 252 -17.62 -41.94 5.53
CA THR A 252 -17.43 -43.03 6.50
C THR A 252 -18.42 -44.18 6.32
N GLY A 253 -19.42 -44.02 5.44
CA GLY A 253 -20.46 -45.01 5.15
C GLY A 253 -21.74 -44.87 5.97
N LEU A 254 -21.74 -44.03 7.02
CA LEU A 254 -22.94 -43.68 7.77
C LEU A 254 -23.60 -42.42 7.18
N LEU A 255 -24.92 -42.45 7.00
CA LEU A 255 -25.71 -41.34 6.48
C LEU A 255 -25.57 -40.05 7.32
N SER A 256 -25.42 -40.19 8.65
CA SER A 256 -25.23 -39.06 9.57
C SER A 256 -23.93 -38.31 9.33
N ASP A 257 -22.87 -39.05 9.02
CA ASP A 257 -21.50 -38.52 8.96
C ASP A 257 -21.26 -37.71 7.69
N GLN A 258 -22.15 -37.87 6.70
CA GLN A 258 -22.15 -37.04 5.49
C GLN A 258 -22.42 -35.57 5.78
N LEU A 259 -23.08 -35.24 6.89
CA LEU A 259 -23.51 -33.87 7.22
C LEU A 259 -22.58 -33.20 8.23
N VAL A 260 -21.65 -33.95 8.82
CA VAL A 260 -20.70 -33.48 9.81
C VAL A 260 -19.50 -32.91 9.08
N ALA A 261 -19.10 -31.68 9.44
CA ALA A 261 -17.90 -31.08 8.88
C ALA A 261 -16.66 -31.89 9.27
N GLN A 262 -15.88 -32.30 8.27
CA GLN A 262 -14.59 -32.96 8.44
C GLN A 262 -13.47 -32.05 7.96
N THR A 263 -12.33 -32.11 8.64
CA THR A 263 -11.11 -31.45 8.16
C THR A 263 -10.54 -32.23 6.97
N VAL A 264 -10.47 -31.58 5.81
CA VAL A 264 -9.95 -32.18 4.57
C VAL A 264 -8.53 -31.72 4.24
N ALA A 265 -8.07 -30.62 4.84
CA ALA A 265 -6.72 -30.11 4.68
C ALA A 265 -6.27 -29.32 5.92
N THR A 266 -4.96 -29.30 6.16
CA THR A 266 -4.34 -28.51 7.22
C THR A 266 -3.08 -27.85 6.67
N PHE A 267 -2.91 -26.57 6.97
CA PHE A 267 -1.82 -25.74 6.48
C PHE A 267 -1.20 -24.99 7.66
N ASP A 268 0.09 -25.15 7.87
CA ASP A 268 0.82 -24.44 8.92
C ASP A 268 1.31 -23.08 8.42
N ILE A 269 1.20 -22.08 9.28
CA ILE A 269 1.68 -20.72 9.07
C ILE A 269 2.75 -20.43 10.12
N ALA A 270 3.95 -20.16 9.64
CA ALA A 270 5.04 -19.63 10.43
C ALA A 270 5.00 -18.09 10.41
N PRO A 271 5.56 -17.42 11.44
CA PRO A 271 5.62 -15.96 11.49
C PRO A 271 6.37 -15.38 10.28
N THR A 272 7.36 -16.10 9.75
CA THR A 272 8.15 -15.72 8.57
C THR A 272 7.39 -15.80 7.25
N ASP A 273 6.21 -16.45 7.22
CA ASP A 273 5.39 -16.50 6.01
C ASP A 273 4.63 -15.18 5.78
N TRP A 274 4.45 -14.39 6.84
CA TRP A 274 3.90 -13.04 6.76
C TRP A 274 4.95 -12.11 6.16
N HIS A 275 4.60 -11.50 5.03
CA HIS A 275 5.46 -10.52 4.38
C HIS A 275 4.68 -9.25 4.11
N MET A 276 5.33 -8.11 4.32
CA MET A 276 4.77 -6.80 4.04
C MET A 276 4.73 -6.52 2.53
N ARG A 277 3.71 -5.76 2.10
CA ARG A 277 3.57 -5.18 0.77
C ARG A 277 3.32 -3.68 0.90
N PRO A 278 4.34 -2.84 0.62
CA PRO A 278 5.67 -3.15 0.09
C PRO A 278 6.55 -3.88 1.11
N ALA A 279 7.65 -4.50 0.63
CA ALA A 279 8.59 -5.25 1.47
C ALA A 279 9.27 -4.39 2.57
N CYS A 280 9.30 -3.07 2.37
CA CYS A 280 9.83 -2.11 3.32
C CYS A 280 9.10 -0.77 3.23
N SER A 281 9.16 0.00 4.31
CA SER A 281 8.44 1.26 4.45
C SER A 281 9.17 2.45 3.81
N TYR A 282 10.50 2.39 3.74
CA TYR A 282 11.40 3.43 3.24
C TYR A 282 12.48 2.84 2.33
N VAL A 283 12.96 3.67 1.39
CA VAL A 283 14.03 3.31 0.45
C VAL A 283 15.17 4.31 0.47
N THR A 284 16.39 3.81 0.32
CA THR A 284 17.62 4.62 0.20
C THR A 284 18.12 4.73 -1.24
N GLU A 285 17.68 3.83 -2.12
CA GLU A 285 18.03 3.83 -3.53
C GLU A 285 16.77 3.57 -4.34
N LEU A 286 16.56 4.35 -5.40
CA LEU A 286 15.49 4.17 -6.37
C LEU A 286 16.09 4.23 -7.77
N LYS A 287 15.87 3.19 -8.56
CA LYS A 287 16.35 3.09 -9.94
C LYS A 287 15.17 2.88 -10.84
N TYR A 288 15.28 3.34 -12.08
CA TYR A 288 14.36 2.95 -13.14
C TYR A 288 15.12 2.31 -14.29
N HIS A 289 14.47 1.37 -14.95
CA HIS A 289 14.87 0.80 -16.22
C HIS A 289 13.83 1.20 -17.26
N PHE A 290 14.28 1.80 -18.35
CA PHE A 290 13.43 2.27 -19.45
C PHE A 290 13.86 1.60 -20.76
N ARG A 291 12.89 1.23 -21.61
CA ARG A 291 13.16 0.63 -22.93
C ARG A 291 12.11 1.01 -23.98
N LEU A 292 12.57 1.40 -25.16
CA LEU A 292 11.72 1.60 -26.34
C LEU A 292 11.52 0.30 -27.12
N SER A 293 10.43 0.24 -27.89
CA SER A 293 10.20 -0.86 -28.83
C SER A 293 11.35 -0.94 -29.84
N ALA A 294 11.59 -2.12 -30.40
CA ALA A 294 12.52 -2.30 -31.51
C ALA A 294 11.82 -2.19 -32.88
N ASP A 295 10.52 -1.88 -32.88
CA ASP A 295 9.73 -1.74 -34.11
C ASP A 295 10.28 -0.61 -34.98
N PHE A 296 10.10 -0.74 -36.30
CA PHE A 296 10.42 0.35 -37.22
C PHE A 296 9.66 1.62 -36.82
N HIS A 297 10.38 2.75 -36.76
CA HIS A 297 9.88 4.06 -36.28
C HIS A 297 9.50 4.19 -34.80
N SER A 298 9.94 3.28 -33.93
CA SER A 298 9.62 3.39 -32.49
C SER A 298 10.52 4.33 -31.67
N GLY A 299 11.57 4.88 -32.29
CA GLY A 299 12.39 5.95 -31.71
C GLY A 299 11.75 7.32 -31.86
N THR A 300 12.40 8.35 -31.32
CA THR A 300 11.96 9.74 -31.46
C THR A 300 13.15 10.69 -31.66
N TYR A 301 12.89 11.85 -32.26
CA TYR A 301 13.81 13.01 -32.31
C TYR A 301 13.61 13.99 -31.16
N ASP A 302 12.82 13.60 -30.16
CA ASP A 302 12.52 14.40 -28.98
C ASP A 302 13.29 13.85 -27.76
N ALA A 303 13.41 14.67 -26.72
CA ALA A 303 13.96 14.22 -25.45
C ALA A 303 12.86 13.64 -24.57
N ILE A 304 13.11 12.46 -24.01
CA ILE A 304 12.18 11.80 -23.08
C ILE A 304 12.64 12.09 -21.65
N VAL A 305 11.71 12.53 -20.81
CA VAL A 305 11.95 12.88 -19.41
C VAL A 305 11.00 12.11 -18.51
N LEU A 306 11.50 11.60 -17.40
CA LEU A 306 10.73 10.91 -16.36
C LEU A 306 10.42 11.88 -15.23
N ASN A 307 9.17 11.91 -14.76
CA ASN A 307 8.80 12.54 -13.50
C ASN A 307 8.11 11.48 -12.61
N ILE A 308 8.36 11.51 -11.30
CA ILE A 308 7.97 10.45 -10.35
C ILE A 308 7.14 10.94 -9.16
N GLY A 309 6.55 12.13 -9.23
CA GLY A 309 6.05 12.71 -7.98
C GLY A 309 6.32 14.18 -7.79
N THR A 310 7.41 14.63 -8.40
CA THR A 310 8.30 15.60 -7.78
C THR A 310 8.41 16.85 -8.62
N ARG A 311 8.94 17.92 -8.02
CA ARG A 311 9.25 19.16 -8.76
C ARG A 311 10.34 18.92 -9.81
N ASP A 312 11.30 18.05 -9.49
CA ASP A 312 12.36 17.67 -10.41
C ASP A 312 11.92 16.58 -11.37
N SER A 313 12.49 16.64 -12.58
CA SER A 313 12.33 15.63 -13.63
C SER A 313 13.70 15.12 -14.07
N PHE A 314 13.75 13.87 -14.51
CA PHE A 314 14.97 13.12 -14.81
C PHE A 314 15.07 12.84 -16.31
N SER A 315 16.12 13.30 -16.97
CA SER A 315 16.33 12.99 -18.39
C SER A 315 16.51 11.48 -18.57
N VAL A 316 15.65 10.87 -19.37
CA VAL A 316 15.76 9.46 -19.75
C VAL A 316 16.76 9.35 -20.90
N ALA A 317 16.46 10.00 -22.03
CA ALA A 317 17.28 10.00 -23.23
C ALA A 317 17.00 11.25 -24.07
N ASN A 318 17.96 11.60 -24.93
CA ASN A 318 17.80 12.61 -25.97
C ASN A 318 17.80 11.92 -27.33
N GLU A 319 16.73 12.09 -28.11
CA GLU A 319 16.57 11.50 -29.44
C GLU A 319 16.84 9.97 -29.50
N PRO A 320 16.23 9.16 -28.61
CA PRO A 320 16.51 7.74 -28.54
C PRO A 320 16.05 6.98 -29.80
N SER A 321 16.93 6.13 -30.32
CA SER A 321 16.63 5.24 -31.44
C SER A 321 15.70 4.07 -31.05
N PRO A 322 15.05 3.40 -32.02
CA PRO A 322 14.39 2.10 -31.77
C PRO A 322 15.29 1.13 -31.00
N GLY A 323 14.71 0.43 -30.03
CA GLY A 323 15.37 -0.56 -29.18
C GLY A 323 16.23 0.04 -28.06
N PHE A 324 16.32 1.37 -27.96
CA PHE A 324 17.05 2.05 -26.89
C PHE A 324 16.62 1.56 -25.51
N SER A 325 17.59 1.38 -24.62
CA SER A 325 17.37 0.97 -23.24
C SER A 325 18.36 1.65 -22.31
N VAL A 326 17.90 2.05 -21.12
CA VAL A 326 18.73 2.69 -20.12
C VAL A 326 18.26 2.32 -18.72
N SER A 327 19.21 2.20 -17.79
CA SER A 327 18.93 2.17 -16.36
C SER A 327 19.61 3.37 -15.70
N LYS A 328 18.88 4.14 -14.89
CA LYS A 328 19.48 5.23 -14.12
C LYS A 328 18.99 5.22 -12.67
N ASP A 329 19.86 5.72 -11.81
CA ASP A 329 19.55 6.00 -10.42
C ASP A 329 18.82 7.35 -10.32
N ILE A 330 17.81 7.42 -9.46
CA ILE A 330 17.13 8.65 -9.09
C ILE A 330 17.82 9.21 -7.84
N ASP A 331 18.32 10.44 -7.96
CA ASP A 331 18.85 11.18 -6.82
C ASP A 331 17.68 11.57 -5.88
N LEU A 332 17.49 10.78 -4.82
CA LEU A 332 16.40 10.97 -3.85
C LEU A 332 16.51 12.32 -3.14
N LYS A 333 17.73 12.77 -2.85
CA LYS A 333 17.97 14.04 -2.18
C LYS A 333 17.54 15.21 -3.04
N LYS A 334 17.84 15.15 -4.33
CA LYS A 334 17.36 16.13 -5.30
C LYS A 334 15.84 16.05 -5.45
N ALA A 335 15.30 14.85 -5.64
CA ALA A 335 13.88 14.62 -5.95
C ALA A 335 12.93 14.95 -4.78
N PHE A 336 13.29 14.54 -3.57
CA PHE A 336 12.44 14.54 -2.37
C PHE A 336 13.01 15.39 -1.24
N GLY A 337 14.24 15.92 -1.36
CA GLY A 337 14.92 16.67 -0.30
C GLY A 337 15.60 15.81 0.76
N THR A 338 15.56 14.47 0.61
CA THR A 338 16.04 13.51 1.61
C THR A 338 16.79 12.35 0.94
N ASP A 339 17.78 11.78 1.62
CA ASP A 339 18.52 10.60 1.13
C ASP A 339 17.71 9.29 1.30
N GLU A 340 16.54 9.37 1.93
CA GLU A 340 15.59 8.28 2.16
C GLU A 340 14.18 8.75 1.88
N VAL A 341 13.36 7.94 1.20
CA VAL A 341 11.96 8.29 0.89
C VAL A 341 11.00 7.19 1.30
N ALA A 342 9.86 7.56 1.88
CA ALA A 342 8.78 6.63 2.18
C ALA A 342 8.16 6.13 0.87
N VAL A 343 7.88 4.83 0.77
CA VAL A 343 7.29 4.25 -0.46
C VAL A 343 5.93 4.89 -0.78
N ARG A 344 5.16 5.30 0.24
CA ARG A 344 3.89 6.05 0.09
C ARG A 344 4.03 7.41 -0.61
N HIS A 345 5.22 7.99 -0.66
CA HIS A 345 5.45 9.25 -1.37
C HIS A 345 5.67 9.04 -2.87
N LEU A 346 5.91 7.79 -3.30
CA LEU A 346 6.00 7.40 -4.70
C LEU A 346 4.58 7.17 -5.25
N LYS A 347 3.83 8.25 -5.48
CA LYS A 347 2.40 8.18 -5.82
C LYS A 347 2.09 8.12 -7.31
N TRP A 348 2.96 8.69 -8.14
CA TRP A 348 2.68 8.82 -9.57
C TRP A 348 3.95 8.82 -10.40
N VAL A 349 3.82 8.49 -11.67
CA VAL A 349 4.90 8.59 -12.66
C VAL A 349 4.36 9.16 -13.96
N SER A 350 5.16 9.93 -14.67
CA SER A 350 4.90 10.31 -16.06
C SER A 350 6.13 10.31 -16.93
N LEU A 351 5.88 10.13 -18.22
CA LEU A 351 6.82 10.39 -19.29
C LEU A 351 6.43 11.71 -19.97
N ILE A 352 7.38 12.63 -19.98
CA ILE A 352 7.26 13.95 -20.60
C ILE A 352 8.08 13.93 -21.88
N ASP A 353 7.46 14.39 -22.96
CA ASP A 353 8.05 14.52 -24.27
C ASP A 353 8.45 15.99 -24.50
N LEU A 354 9.73 16.21 -24.80
CA LEU A 354 10.35 17.52 -24.98
C LEU A 354 10.83 17.66 -26.44
N PRO A 355 10.04 18.29 -27.32
CA PRO A 355 10.40 18.39 -28.72
C PRO A 355 11.57 19.33 -28.91
N SER A 356 12.51 18.94 -29.78
CA SER A 356 13.57 19.86 -30.21
C SER A 356 13.02 20.87 -31.24
N LYS A 357 13.84 21.80 -31.73
CA LYS A 357 13.41 22.77 -32.77
C LYS A 357 13.51 22.21 -34.20
N GLY A 358 13.80 20.92 -34.36
CA GLY A 358 13.99 20.26 -35.65
C GLY A 358 12.69 19.99 -36.42
N TYR A 359 12.81 19.80 -37.74
CA TYR A 359 11.66 19.47 -38.62
C TYR A 359 11.02 18.11 -38.30
N PHE A 360 11.83 17.14 -37.86
CA PHE A 360 11.39 15.77 -37.56
C PHE A 360 10.95 15.55 -36.11
N THR A 361 10.72 16.63 -35.36
CA THR A 361 10.30 16.58 -33.96
C THR A 361 8.81 16.34 -33.84
N ARG A 362 8.37 15.90 -32.65
CA ARG A 362 6.96 15.55 -32.35
C ARG A 362 6.52 14.30 -33.10
N ASP A 363 7.47 13.40 -33.34
CA ASP A 363 7.20 12.10 -33.92
C ASP A 363 6.59 11.17 -32.88
N ALA A 364 5.88 10.16 -33.37
CA ALA A 364 5.34 9.13 -32.48
C ALA A 364 6.46 8.15 -32.17
N TRP A 365 6.60 7.80 -30.89
CA TRP A 365 7.49 6.75 -30.44
C TRP A 365 6.70 5.69 -29.70
N LYS A 366 7.28 4.50 -29.58
CA LYS A 366 6.57 3.37 -29.00
C LYS A 366 7.26 2.92 -27.73
N LEU A 367 6.57 3.11 -26.61
CA LEU A 367 6.93 2.41 -25.38
C LEU A 367 6.66 0.93 -25.64
N ARG A 368 7.70 0.11 -25.45
CA ARG A 368 7.55 -1.33 -25.59
C ARG A 368 6.63 -1.81 -24.47
N GLY A 369 5.82 -2.83 -24.77
CA GLY A 369 5.24 -3.68 -23.75
C GLY A 369 5.73 -5.08 -24.00
N ILE A 370 5.75 -5.93 -22.97
CA ILE A 370 5.61 -7.36 -23.22
C ILE A 370 4.24 -7.56 -23.90
N SER A 371 4.24 -7.73 -25.22
CA SER A 371 3.09 -8.33 -25.88
C SER A 371 2.92 -9.72 -25.24
N PRO A 372 1.73 -10.11 -24.78
CA PRO A 372 1.45 -11.49 -24.39
C PRO A 372 1.45 -12.36 -25.65
N VAL A 373 2.59 -12.44 -26.33
CA VAL A 373 2.86 -13.52 -27.26
C VAL A 373 2.88 -14.75 -26.36
N ARG A 374 1.78 -15.49 -26.46
CA ARG A 374 1.57 -16.84 -25.94
C ARG A 374 2.93 -17.50 -25.79
N LEU A 375 3.42 -17.59 -24.55
CA LEU A 375 4.69 -18.22 -24.21
C LEU A 375 4.52 -19.72 -24.51
N LEU A 376 4.56 -20.05 -25.80
CA LEU A 376 4.50 -21.40 -26.31
C LEU A 376 5.83 -22.04 -25.91
N LEU A 377 5.81 -22.72 -24.77
CA LEU A 377 6.67 -23.85 -24.41
C LEU A 377 8.10 -23.74 -24.95
N VAL A 378 8.93 -22.90 -24.34
CA VAL A 378 10.38 -23.15 -24.32
C VAL A 378 10.68 -23.88 -23.01
N THR A 379 10.29 -25.16 -22.94
CA THR A 379 10.66 -26.06 -21.86
C THR A 379 12.11 -26.51 -22.04
N ARG A 380 13.04 -25.66 -21.63
CA ARG A 380 14.41 -25.96 -21.14
C ARG A 380 15.15 -24.63 -21.14
N LEU A 381 15.27 -24.00 -19.98
CA LEU A 381 16.11 -22.82 -19.80
C LEU A 381 17.11 -23.10 -18.68
N ASP A 382 18.36 -22.92 -19.05
CA ASP A 382 19.54 -22.88 -18.20
C ASP A 382 19.38 -21.84 -17.08
N HIS A 383 20.06 -22.09 -15.95
CA HIS A 383 19.96 -21.32 -14.70
C HIS A 383 20.47 -19.86 -14.77
N ASP A 384 20.83 -19.32 -15.94
CA ASP A 384 21.40 -17.97 -16.09
C ASP A 384 20.63 -17.05 -17.06
N ALA A 385 19.43 -17.43 -17.48
CA ALA A 385 18.59 -16.56 -18.31
C ALA A 385 18.04 -15.38 -17.49
N LYS A 386 18.85 -14.32 -17.37
CA LYS A 386 18.45 -13.01 -16.83
C LYS A 386 17.32 -12.45 -17.70
N LEU A 387 16.07 -12.67 -17.27
CA LEU A 387 14.85 -12.15 -17.88
C LEU A 387 14.83 -10.61 -17.83
N THR A 388 15.54 -9.95 -18.75
CA THR A 388 15.44 -8.51 -18.96
C THR A 388 14.40 -8.22 -20.04
N LEU A 389 13.13 -8.33 -19.68
CA LEU A 389 11.99 -8.02 -20.54
C LEU A 389 11.11 -7.00 -19.83
N SER A 390 11.54 -5.75 -19.71
CA SER A 390 10.67 -4.73 -19.12
C SER A 390 10.97 -3.31 -19.61
N ASP A 391 9.91 -2.50 -19.67
CA ASP A 391 9.87 -1.27 -20.48
C ASP A 391 9.85 0.01 -19.63
N LEU A 392 9.18 -0.03 -18.49
CA LEU A 392 9.41 0.86 -17.37
C LEU A 392 9.31 0.04 -16.08
N VAL A 393 10.45 -0.21 -15.45
CA VAL A 393 10.52 -0.93 -14.17
C VAL A 393 11.26 -0.08 -13.17
N PHE A 394 10.75 -0.06 -11.94
CA PHE A 394 11.45 0.55 -10.83
C PHE A 394 12.01 -0.54 -9.93
N THR A 395 13.25 -0.35 -9.50
CA THR A 395 13.83 -1.12 -8.41
C THR A 395 14.19 -0.19 -7.28
N ALA A 396 14.05 -0.67 -6.05
CA ALA A 396 14.40 0.11 -4.88
C ALA A 396 15.07 -0.76 -3.83
N LYS A 397 15.97 -0.15 -3.07
CA LYS A 397 16.64 -0.78 -1.94
C LYS A 397 16.03 -0.30 -0.64
N CYS A 398 15.67 -1.24 0.22
CA CYS A 398 15.07 -0.95 1.51
C CYS A 398 16.06 -0.25 2.44
N ALA A 399 15.57 0.72 3.22
CA ALA A 399 16.42 1.51 4.12
C ALA A 399 16.85 0.73 5.37
N ALA A 400 15.97 -0.13 5.90
CA ALA A 400 16.19 -0.83 7.17
C ALA A 400 16.62 -2.31 7.00
N SER A 401 16.74 -2.80 5.76
CA SER A 401 17.10 -4.19 5.46
C SER A 401 17.88 -4.30 4.14
N PRO A 402 18.62 -5.39 3.91
CA PRO A 402 19.30 -5.62 2.62
C PRO A 402 18.33 -5.97 1.48
N LYS A 403 17.01 -5.99 1.75
CA LYS A 403 16.00 -6.38 0.79
C LYS A 403 15.94 -5.39 -0.37
N MET A 404 15.61 -5.93 -1.54
CA MET A 404 15.33 -5.18 -2.74
C MET A 404 13.85 -5.37 -3.08
N MET A 405 13.24 -4.37 -3.70
CA MET A 405 11.91 -4.50 -4.26
C MET A 405 11.84 -4.00 -5.69
N VAL A 406 10.89 -4.56 -6.42
CA VAL A 406 10.61 -4.24 -7.82
C VAL A 406 9.16 -3.79 -7.95
N MET A 407 8.93 -2.75 -8.74
CA MET A 407 7.62 -2.41 -9.25
C MET A 407 7.63 -2.57 -10.76
N ASN A 408 6.87 -3.57 -11.23
CA ASN A 408 6.80 -3.96 -12.63
C ASN A 408 5.39 -3.83 -13.22
N LYS A 409 4.49 -3.08 -12.55
CA LYS A 409 3.12 -2.77 -13.03
C LYS A 409 3.10 -2.24 -14.46
N PHE A 410 4.16 -1.51 -14.85
CA PHE A 410 4.28 -0.83 -16.14
C PHE A 410 5.09 -1.62 -17.18
N GLN A 411 5.46 -2.87 -16.91
CA GLN A 411 6.25 -3.70 -17.83
C GLN A 411 5.52 -4.12 -19.12
N SER A 412 4.21 -3.85 -19.23
CA SER A 412 3.37 -4.32 -20.35
C SER A 412 2.76 -3.18 -21.15
N ILE A 413 3.27 -1.95 -21.02
CA ILE A 413 2.72 -0.78 -21.72
C ILE A 413 3.16 -0.78 -23.18
N ASN A 414 2.46 -1.52 -24.03
CA ASN A 414 2.72 -1.58 -25.48
C ASN A 414 1.99 -0.45 -26.23
N LYS A 415 2.38 0.81 -26.01
CA LYS A 415 1.62 1.98 -26.49
C LYS A 415 2.48 2.92 -27.34
N TRP A 416 1.92 3.35 -28.47
CA TRP A 416 2.43 4.50 -29.22
C TRP A 416 2.08 5.78 -28.47
N LEU A 417 3.10 6.56 -28.14
CA LEU A 417 3.03 7.86 -27.49
C LEU A 417 3.46 8.92 -28.52
N ARG A 418 2.90 10.11 -28.42
CA ARG A 418 3.17 11.17 -29.39
C ARG A 418 2.96 12.52 -28.74
N HIS A 419 3.87 13.44 -29.01
CA HIS A 419 3.70 14.85 -28.69
C HIS A 419 2.53 15.46 -29.48
N GLY A 420 1.74 16.30 -28.82
CA GLY A 420 0.64 17.07 -29.39
C GLY A 420 1.11 18.25 -30.24
N PRO A 421 0.18 19.13 -30.66
CA PRO A 421 0.53 20.31 -31.44
C PRO A 421 1.19 21.36 -30.54
N GLY A 422 2.53 21.46 -30.57
CA GLY A 422 3.25 22.47 -29.79
C GLY A 422 4.76 22.25 -29.77
N PHE A 423 5.46 23.11 -29.03
CA PHE A 423 6.87 22.95 -28.68
C PHE A 423 7.09 23.01 -27.15
N GLN A 424 6.00 22.94 -26.38
CA GLN A 424 6.04 22.99 -24.92
C GLN A 424 6.16 21.57 -24.39
N PRO A 425 6.82 21.35 -23.24
CA PRO A 425 6.82 20.06 -22.58
C PRO A 425 5.41 19.47 -22.46
N GLU A 426 5.22 18.21 -22.88
CA GLU A 426 3.92 17.55 -22.80
C GLU A 426 4.01 16.22 -22.06
N ASN A 427 3.09 16.00 -21.12
CA ASN A 427 2.92 14.71 -20.48
C ASN A 427 2.18 13.77 -21.43
N VAL A 428 2.92 12.86 -22.08
CA VAL A 428 2.37 11.93 -23.08
C VAL A 428 1.89 10.62 -22.45
N TRP A 429 2.30 10.32 -21.22
CA TRP A 429 1.85 9.16 -20.47
C TRP A 429 2.04 9.37 -18.97
N SER A 430 1.04 8.98 -18.17
CA SER A 430 1.15 8.93 -16.72
C SER A 430 0.38 7.76 -16.12
N ALA A 431 0.77 7.36 -14.92
CA ALA A 431 0.06 6.37 -14.14
C ALA A 431 0.32 6.52 -12.63
N GLU A 432 -0.61 6.01 -11.85
CA GLU A 432 -0.51 5.95 -10.40
C GLU A 432 0.33 4.77 -9.93
N ILE A 433 1.10 5.02 -8.88
CA ILE A 433 1.90 4.04 -8.14
C ILE A 433 1.32 3.93 -6.74
N SER A 434 1.07 2.69 -6.32
CA SER A 434 0.66 2.37 -4.96
C SER A 434 1.77 1.56 -4.26
N PRO A 435 1.86 1.62 -2.93
CA PRO A 435 2.79 0.77 -2.17
C PRO A 435 2.61 -0.73 -2.47
N GLN A 436 1.39 -1.17 -2.83
CA GLN A 436 1.06 -2.56 -3.15
C GLN A 436 1.59 -3.01 -4.52
N ASP A 437 1.99 -2.08 -5.38
CA ASP A 437 2.59 -2.39 -6.69
C ASP A 437 4.04 -2.90 -6.56
N TRP A 438 4.65 -2.75 -5.38
CA TRP A 438 6.02 -3.16 -5.08
C TRP A 438 6.07 -4.59 -4.51
N ARG A 439 6.99 -5.39 -5.00
CA ARG A 439 7.22 -6.78 -4.58
C ARG A 439 8.67 -6.99 -4.16
N GLU A 440 8.89 -7.79 -3.13
CA GLU A 440 10.24 -8.21 -2.74
C GLU A 440 10.89 -9.01 -3.87
N VAL A 441 12.18 -8.81 -4.10
CA VAL A 441 13.01 -9.64 -4.98
C VAL A 441 14.25 -10.09 -4.21
N SER A 442 14.61 -11.37 -4.36
CA SER A 442 15.85 -11.90 -3.82
C SER A 442 17.03 -11.20 -4.50
N SER A 443 17.91 -10.61 -3.70
CA SER A 443 19.14 -9.93 -4.12
C SER A 443 20.15 -10.87 -4.76
#